data_AF-A0A7G6WIL4-F1
#
_entry.id   AF-A0A7G6WIL4-F1
#
_cell.length_a   1.000
_cell.length_b   1.000
_cell.length_c   1.000
_cell.angle_alpha   90.00
_cell.angle_beta   90.00
_cell.angle_gamma   90.00
#
_symmetry.space_group_name_H-M   'P 1'
#
loop_
_entity.id
_entity.type
_entity.pdbx_description
1 polymer ?
#
loop_
_entity_poly.entity_id
_entity_poly.type
_entity_poly.pdbx_seq_one_letter_code
_entity_poly.pdbx_strand_id
1 'polypeptide(L)'
;MLHFPSANSAAHRPSDRDVAILCGLLDDDVWAFSNCRVDAPGKPVAEIDWLFYNVRHGTLMVSEWKGFPQRVVSATDTGEPWRLDGGMAVPNPIEQVSRQLDAVRSVLRAEILPQHFPAFDPQQLLLMQSVYSPQVDGGTAIERIRWGKVYGSLPALAAVISNSTSRSPLVMSEEGARLRLATALCALFRTTSPAEVKAKLRGSLVGGDTDFVQRISAIHRQIAALHVELADLTLAAQGSVSVQPRAAATKTAPAPVSPALTEHQRMNAHLAQSFHGVNGNSDAAAKALAKAWKLVLADPLLHGETGISVSLFGSVGTPLVKQHHGSLPKVLGMPLRKWCVMQARAAGMKPLDVPGKPSNIRVR
;
A
#
# COMPACT_ATOMS: atom_id res chain seq x y z
N MET A 1 11.15 -18.81 -11.35
CA MET A 1 11.70 -18.06 -10.20
C MET A 1 13.15 -18.44 -10.02
N LEU A 2 14.03 -17.48 -9.74
CA LEU A 2 15.41 -17.76 -9.37
C LEU A 2 15.53 -17.80 -7.84
N HIS A 3 15.93 -18.95 -7.29
CA HIS A 3 16.04 -19.15 -5.84
C HIS A 3 17.49 -19.10 -5.37
N PHE A 4 17.74 -18.30 -4.34
CA PHE A 4 19.04 -18.06 -3.71
C PHE A 4 18.97 -18.50 -2.24
N PRO A 5 19.34 -19.75 -1.93
CA PRO A 5 19.23 -20.28 -0.57
C PRO A 5 20.36 -19.76 0.34
N SER A 6 20.10 -19.73 1.65
CA SER A 6 21.11 -19.34 2.66
C SER A 6 22.43 -20.08 2.48
N ALA A 7 23.54 -19.36 2.64
CA ALA A 7 24.87 -19.96 2.68
C ALA A 7 25.17 -20.64 4.01
N ASN A 8 24.39 -20.35 5.06
CA ASN A 8 24.51 -21.01 6.34
C ASN A 8 23.79 -22.36 6.30
N SER A 9 24.55 -23.46 6.34
CA SER A 9 23.98 -24.82 6.35
C SER A 9 23.18 -25.14 7.61
N ALA A 10 23.37 -24.39 8.71
CA ALA A 10 22.63 -24.54 9.96
C ALA A 10 21.34 -23.69 9.99
N ALA A 11 21.12 -22.81 9.02
CA ALA A 11 19.86 -22.09 8.93
C ALA A 11 18.72 -23.06 8.61
N HIS A 12 17.55 -22.80 9.18
CA HIS A 12 16.34 -23.51 8.80
C HIS A 12 16.15 -23.37 7.28
N ARG A 13 15.77 -24.45 6.60
CA ARG A 13 15.53 -24.42 5.15
C ARG A 13 14.05 -24.19 4.88
N PRO A 14 13.70 -23.45 3.83
CA PRO A 14 12.30 -23.39 3.44
C PRO A 14 11.85 -24.79 3.02
N SER A 15 10.55 -25.07 3.18
CA SER A 15 9.94 -26.31 2.71
C SER A 15 10.16 -26.48 1.20
N ASP A 16 10.77 -27.59 0.77
CA ASP A 16 11.00 -27.89 -0.65
C ASP A 16 9.71 -27.86 -1.47
N ARG A 17 8.59 -28.27 -0.85
CA ARG A 17 7.26 -28.20 -1.45
C ARG A 17 6.85 -26.76 -1.77
N ASP A 18 7.09 -25.84 -0.84
CA ASP A 18 6.70 -24.45 -1.01
C ASP A 18 7.60 -23.76 -2.05
N VAL A 19 8.90 -24.09 -2.05
CA VAL A 19 9.83 -23.65 -3.11
C VAL A 19 9.36 -24.13 -4.47
N ALA A 20 9.00 -25.42 -4.61
CA ALA A 20 8.52 -25.98 -5.87
C ALA A 20 7.23 -25.30 -6.35
N ILE A 21 6.28 -25.04 -5.45
CA ILE A 21 5.04 -24.32 -5.76
C ILE A 21 5.36 -22.90 -6.25
N LEU A 22 6.21 -22.15 -5.54
CA LEU A 22 6.60 -20.81 -5.95
C LEU A 22 7.34 -20.82 -7.29
N CYS A 23 8.22 -21.78 -7.53
CA CYS A 23 8.88 -21.96 -8.83
C CYS A 23 7.90 -22.21 -9.98
N GLY A 24 6.78 -22.91 -9.71
CA GLY A 24 5.71 -23.12 -10.69
C GLY A 24 4.79 -21.92 -10.91
N LEU A 25 4.74 -20.97 -9.97
CA LEU A 25 3.85 -19.80 -10.01
C LEU A 25 4.54 -18.50 -10.43
N LEU A 26 5.87 -18.42 -10.27
CA LEU A 26 6.65 -17.20 -10.45
C LEU A 26 7.69 -17.38 -11.55
N ASP A 27 7.83 -16.36 -12.41
CA ASP A 27 8.80 -16.34 -13.51
C ASP A 27 10.23 -16.15 -13.03
N ASP A 28 11.21 -16.34 -13.92
CA ASP A 28 12.64 -16.15 -13.65
C ASP A 28 13.05 -14.68 -13.44
N ASP A 29 12.13 -13.75 -13.63
CA ASP A 29 12.31 -12.34 -13.26
C ASP A 29 12.11 -12.08 -11.77
N VAL A 30 11.58 -13.06 -11.03
CA VAL A 30 11.48 -12.99 -9.58
C VAL A 30 12.67 -13.72 -8.96
N TRP A 31 13.49 -12.97 -8.25
CA TRP A 31 14.62 -13.46 -7.48
C TRP A 31 14.18 -13.59 -6.02
N ALA A 32 14.31 -14.80 -5.47
CA ALA A 32 13.88 -15.11 -4.12
C ALA A 32 15.07 -15.55 -3.28
N PHE A 33 15.42 -14.77 -2.27
CA PHE A 33 16.49 -15.04 -1.33
C PHE A 33 15.86 -15.57 -0.05
N SER A 34 16.25 -16.76 0.42
CA SER A 34 15.59 -17.42 1.56
C SER A 34 16.53 -17.60 2.76
N ASN A 35 16.01 -17.41 3.97
CA ASN A 35 16.70 -17.46 5.25
C ASN A 35 17.96 -16.58 5.23
N CYS A 36 17.71 -15.33 4.87
CA CYS A 36 18.71 -14.29 4.76
C CYS A 36 19.12 -13.80 6.14
N ARG A 37 20.38 -13.40 6.27
CA ARG A 37 20.86 -12.67 7.45
C ARG A 37 21.51 -11.38 7.00
N VAL A 38 21.08 -10.29 7.62
CA VAL A 38 21.54 -8.94 7.33
C VAL A 38 22.13 -8.33 8.59
N ASP A 39 23.40 -7.95 8.51
CA ASP A 39 24.09 -7.23 9.57
C ASP A 39 24.30 -5.79 9.10
N ALA A 40 23.58 -4.86 9.73
CA ALA A 40 23.72 -3.44 9.46
C ALA A 40 24.42 -2.76 10.64
N PRO A 41 25.48 -1.95 10.41
CA PRO A 41 26.17 -1.26 11.49
C PRO A 41 25.21 -0.45 12.38
N GLY A 42 25.30 -0.65 13.69
CA GLY A 42 24.47 0.06 14.68
C GLY A 42 23.01 -0.37 14.73
N LYS A 43 22.62 -1.46 14.07
CA LYS A 43 21.25 -2.02 14.12
C LYS A 43 21.26 -3.48 14.58
N PRO A 44 20.14 -3.97 15.15
CA PRO A 44 19.97 -5.40 15.38
C PRO A 44 20.12 -6.18 14.08
N VAL A 45 20.66 -7.39 14.20
CA VAL A 45 20.73 -8.34 13.08
C VAL A 45 19.31 -8.66 12.63
N ALA A 46 19.06 -8.56 11.33
CA ALA A 46 17.80 -8.97 10.73
C ALA A 46 17.95 -10.37 10.12
N GLU A 47 17.18 -11.32 10.64
CA GLU A 47 17.04 -12.67 10.10
C GLU A 47 15.70 -12.73 9.37
N ILE A 48 15.72 -12.99 8.07
CA ILE A 48 14.56 -12.82 7.18
C ILE A 48 14.29 -14.14 6.47
N ASP A 49 13.07 -14.65 6.59
CA ASP A 49 12.72 -15.91 5.92
C ASP A 49 12.77 -15.77 4.40
N TRP A 50 12.25 -14.68 3.84
CA TRP A 50 12.26 -14.41 2.40
C TRP A 50 12.43 -12.94 2.04
N LEU A 51 13.29 -12.69 1.06
CA LEU A 51 13.35 -11.45 0.30
C LEU A 51 13.08 -11.75 -1.17
N PHE A 52 12.06 -11.11 -1.73
CA PHE A 52 11.76 -11.17 -3.16
C PHE A 52 12.17 -9.87 -3.84
N TYR A 53 12.86 -9.99 -4.97
CA TYR A 53 13.14 -8.91 -5.89
C TYR A 53 12.55 -9.26 -7.26
N ASN A 54 11.53 -8.53 -7.69
CA ASN A 54 11.00 -8.64 -9.04
C ASN A 54 11.75 -7.67 -9.94
N VAL A 55 12.66 -8.17 -10.76
CA VAL A 55 13.55 -7.32 -11.56
C VAL A 55 12.82 -6.60 -12.68
N ARG A 56 11.69 -7.16 -13.15
CA ARG A 56 10.85 -6.56 -14.18
C ARG A 56 10.14 -5.31 -13.65
N HIS A 57 9.62 -5.37 -12.44
CA HIS A 57 8.87 -4.26 -11.82
C HIS A 57 9.71 -3.41 -10.86
N GLY A 58 10.94 -3.82 -10.57
CA GLY A 58 11.81 -3.13 -9.63
C GLY A 58 11.24 -3.09 -8.21
N THR A 59 10.48 -4.10 -7.80
CA THR A 59 9.84 -4.17 -6.48
C THR A 59 10.58 -5.12 -5.56
N LEU A 60 10.71 -4.71 -4.29
CA LEU A 60 11.32 -5.50 -3.23
C LEU A 60 10.28 -5.80 -2.16
N MET A 61 10.24 -7.05 -1.72
CA MET A 61 9.34 -7.52 -0.66
C MET A 61 10.10 -8.36 0.34
N VAL A 62 9.94 -8.04 1.62
CA VAL A 62 10.35 -8.86 2.75
C VAL A 62 9.13 -9.65 3.22
N SER A 63 9.28 -10.96 3.38
CA SER A 63 8.22 -11.88 3.81
C SER A 63 8.69 -12.81 4.90
N GLU A 64 7.95 -12.83 6.01
CA GLU A 64 8.14 -13.81 7.10
C GLU A 64 7.18 -14.98 6.92
N TRP A 65 7.65 -16.19 7.21
CA TRP A 65 6.87 -17.42 7.14
C TRP A 65 6.53 -17.92 8.53
N LYS A 66 5.24 -17.94 8.85
CA LYS A 66 4.77 -18.39 10.17
C LYS A 66 3.88 -19.61 10.04
N GLY A 67 4.40 -20.74 10.52
CA GLY A 67 3.63 -21.95 10.77
C GLY A 67 3.10 -21.95 12.19
N PHE A 68 1.78 -21.91 12.34
CA PHE A 68 1.12 -22.05 13.65
C PHE A 68 0.49 -23.44 13.80
N PRO A 69 0.37 -23.97 15.03
CA PRO A 69 -0.27 -25.27 15.26
C PRO A 69 -1.79 -25.25 15.01
N GLN A 70 -2.40 -24.06 15.01
CA GLN A 70 -3.84 -23.85 14.93
C GLN A 70 -4.16 -22.74 13.92
N ARG A 71 -5.41 -22.72 13.42
CA ARG A 71 -5.91 -21.67 12.53
C ARG A 71 -5.73 -20.29 13.16
N VAL A 72 -5.34 -19.28 12.39
CA VAL A 72 -5.33 -17.89 12.83
C VAL A 72 -6.77 -17.35 12.78
N VAL A 73 -7.30 -16.97 13.93
CA VAL A 73 -8.65 -16.40 14.06
C VAL A 73 -8.62 -14.90 13.88
N SER A 74 -7.59 -14.21 14.38
CA SER A 74 -7.43 -12.78 14.15
C SER A 74 -5.97 -12.39 13.90
N ALA A 75 -5.75 -11.57 12.87
CA ALA A 75 -4.46 -10.99 12.54
C ALA A 75 -4.59 -9.45 12.50
N THR A 76 -3.62 -8.76 13.07
CA THR A 76 -3.57 -7.28 13.16
C THR A 76 -2.21 -6.77 12.67
N ASP A 77 -2.12 -5.50 12.27
CA ASP A 77 -0.88 -4.89 11.74
C ASP A 77 0.19 -4.64 12.80
N THR A 78 -0.21 -3.98 13.89
CA THR A 78 0.68 -3.47 14.95
C THR A 78 -0.09 -3.36 16.26
N GLY A 79 0.62 -3.47 17.38
CA GLY A 79 0.13 -3.19 18.73
C GLY A 79 -0.57 -4.37 19.42
N GLU A 80 -1.12 -5.32 18.66
CA GLU A 80 -1.86 -6.46 19.19
C GLU A 80 -1.27 -7.80 18.71
N PRO A 81 -1.23 -8.83 19.57
CA PRO A 81 -0.85 -10.18 19.17
C PRO A 81 -1.88 -10.78 18.21
N TRP A 82 -1.43 -11.71 17.37
CA TRP A 82 -2.35 -12.52 16.59
C TRP A 82 -3.01 -13.55 17.50
N ARG A 83 -4.27 -13.90 17.20
CA ARG A 83 -5.00 -14.92 17.97
C ARG A 83 -5.21 -16.15 17.12
N LEU A 84 -4.90 -17.30 17.70
CA LEU A 84 -5.15 -18.60 17.13
C LEU A 84 -6.48 -19.17 17.65
N ASP A 85 -6.94 -20.22 16.99
CA ASP A 85 -8.11 -20.98 17.43
C ASP A 85 -7.86 -21.56 18.84
N GLY A 86 -8.89 -21.60 19.69
CA GLY A 86 -8.71 -21.95 21.10
C GLY A 86 -8.11 -20.84 21.98
N GLY A 87 -7.94 -19.62 21.46
CA GLY A 87 -7.66 -18.42 22.26
C GLY A 87 -6.18 -18.16 22.56
N MET A 88 -5.27 -18.94 21.99
CA MET A 88 -3.82 -18.71 22.12
C MET A 88 -3.42 -17.39 21.43
N ALA A 89 -2.65 -16.56 22.12
CA ALA A 89 -2.08 -15.33 21.55
C ALA A 89 -0.62 -15.55 21.18
N VAL A 90 -0.23 -15.14 19.97
CA VAL A 90 1.15 -15.22 19.48
C VAL A 90 1.69 -13.84 19.13
N PRO A 91 3.00 -13.59 19.30
CA PRO A 91 3.61 -12.31 18.94
C PRO A 91 3.31 -11.92 17.49
N ASN A 92 3.13 -10.62 17.24
CA ASN A 92 2.74 -10.12 15.93
C ASN A 92 3.90 -10.29 14.92
N PRO A 93 3.75 -11.14 13.89
CA PRO A 93 4.80 -11.37 12.91
C PRO A 93 5.11 -10.13 12.05
N ILE A 94 4.14 -9.24 11.82
CA ILE A 94 4.34 -8.03 11.02
C ILE A 94 5.28 -7.06 11.76
N GLU A 95 5.19 -6.98 13.09
CA GLU A 95 6.11 -6.17 13.89
C GLU A 95 7.54 -6.74 13.88
N GLN A 96 7.68 -8.06 13.76
CA GLN A 96 8.98 -8.67 13.53
C GLN A 96 9.56 -8.21 12.20
N VAL A 97 8.78 -8.28 11.10
CA VAL A 97 9.19 -7.76 9.78
C VAL A 97 9.58 -6.29 9.87
N SER A 98 8.73 -5.47 10.51
CA SER A 98 8.93 -4.02 10.62
C SER A 98 10.27 -3.68 11.27
N ARG A 99 10.66 -4.40 12.34
CA ARG A 99 11.96 -4.23 13.01
C ARG A 99 13.14 -4.62 12.12
N GLN A 100 12.98 -5.59 11.23
CA GLN A 100 14.01 -6.04 10.29
C GLN A 100 14.18 -5.06 9.11
N LEU A 101 13.09 -4.42 8.65
CA LEU A 101 13.11 -3.57 7.45
C LEU A 101 14.15 -2.46 7.49
N ASP A 102 14.38 -1.86 8.66
CA ASP A 102 15.33 -0.76 8.77
C ASP A 102 16.79 -1.22 8.60
N ALA A 103 17.12 -2.43 9.02
CA ALA A 103 18.43 -3.02 8.73
C ALA A 103 18.58 -3.25 7.23
N VAL A 104 17.56 -3.86 6.59
CA VAL A 104 17.56 -4.12 5.13
C VAL A 104 17.68 -2.82 4.33
N ARG A 105 16.88 -1.80 4.65
CA ARG A 105 16.96 -0.48 4.00
C ARG A 105 18.35 0.11 4.16
N SER A 106 18.92 0.04 5.36
CA SER A 106 20.23 0.61 5.65
C SER A 106 21.31 0.00 4.76
N VAL A 107 21.40 -1.33 4.69
CA VAL A 107 22.43 -1.99 3.89
C VAL A 107 22.20 -1.85 2.39
N LEU A 108 20.95 -1.90 1.92
CA LEU A 108 20.64 -1.67 0.51
C LEU A 108 21.07 -0.26 0.09
N ARG A 109 20.76 0.75 0.90
CA ARG A 109 21.14 2.15 0.65
C ARG A 109 22.64 2.37 0.67
N ALA A 110 23.36 1.73 1.58
CA ALA A 110 24.80 1.92 1.73
C ALA A 110 25.61 1.13 0.68
N GLU A 111 25.22 -0.11 0.40
CA GLU A 111 26.08 -1.05 -0.33
C GLU A 111 25.59 -1.34 -1.75
N ILE A 112 24.27 -1.37 -1.98
CA ILE A 112 23.70 -1.77 -3.27
C ILE A 112 23.38 -0.58 -4.16
N LEU A 113 22.63 0.40 -3.64
CA LEU A 113 22.14 1.51 -4.46
C LEU A 113 23.27 2.31 -5.12
N PRO A 114 24.36 2.70 -4.42
CA PRO A 114 25.40 3.52 -5.04
C PRO A 114 26.12 2.81 -6.21
N GLN A 115 26.23 1.48 -6.14
CA GLN A 115 26.97 0.68 -7.12
C GLN A 115 26.09 0.23 -8.30
N HIS A 116 24.84 -0.11 -8.03
CA HIS A 116 23.96 -0.75 -9.01
C HIS A 116 22.81 0.15 -9.50
N PHE A 117 22.49 1.20 -8.75
CA PHE A 117 21.41 2.14 -9.05
C PHE A 117 21.82 3.59 -8.72
N PRO A 118 22.94 4.11 -9.28
CA PRO A 118 23.53 5.38 -8.84
C PRO A 118 22.62 6.60 -9.03
N ALA A 119 21.66 6.54 -9.95
CA ALA A 119 20.67 7.59 -10.20
C ALA A 119 19.40 7.48 -9.33
N PHE A 120 19.31 6.45 -8.47
CA PHE A 120 18.14 6.24 -7.61
C PHE A 120 18.30 7.00 -6.30
N ASP A 121 17.28 7.79 -5.93
CA ASP A 121 17.23 8.46 -4.62
C ASP A 121 17.09 7.41 -3.50
N PRO A 122 18.09 7.24 -2.62
CA PRO A 122 18.05 6.24 -1.56
C PRO A 122 16.84 6.40 -0.61
N GLN A 123 16.31 7.62 -0.45
CA GLN A 123 15.17 7.87 0.43
C GLN A 123 13.87 7.29 -0.13
N GLN A 124 13.79 7.11 -1.46
CA GLN A 124 12.64 6.53 -2.14
C GLN A 124 12.63 5.00 -2.15
N LEU A 125 13.59 4.35 -1.50
CA LEU A 125 13.61 2.89 -1.37
C LEU A 125 12.38 2.39 -0.60
N LEU A 126 11.46 1.75 -1.32
CA LEU A 126 10.27 1.12 -0.76
C LEU A 126 10.46 -0.40 -0.67
N LEU A 127 10.33 -0.93 0.55
CA LEU A 127 10.26 -2.36 0.81
C LEU A 127 8.83 -2.71 1.22
N MET A 128 8.21 -3.62 0.48
CA MET A 128 6.94 -4.19 0.88
C MET A 128 7.17 -5.14 2.05
N GLN A 129 6.35 -5.05 3.10
CA GLN A 129 6.36 -6.00 4.20
C GLN A 129 5.19 -6.97 4.07
N SER A 130 5.47 -8.24 4.33
CA SER A 130 4.46 -9.28 4.28
C SER A 130 4.72 -10.41 5.26
N VAL A 131 3.66 -11.15 5.55
CA VAL A 131 3.72 -12.41 6.30
C VAL A 131 2.93 -13.44 5.51
N TYR A 132 3.55 -14.59 5.28
CA TYR A 132 2.88 -15.79 4.80
C TYR A 132 2.59 -16.72 5.97
N SER A 133 1.34 -17.17 6.10
CA SER A 133 0.97 -18.19 7.07
C SER A 133 -0.15 -19.06 6.50
N PRO A 134 0.06 -20.37 6.28
CA PRO A 134 -0.96 -21.26 5.73
C PRO A 134 -2.18 -21.44 6.66
N GLN A 135 -2.07 -21.05 7.93
CA GLN A 135 -3.16 -21.06 8.91
C GLN A 135 -4.08 -19.82 8.81
N VAL A 136 -3.77 -18.88 7.92
CA VAL A 136 -4.65 -17.75 7.58
C VAL A 136 -5.53 -18.15 6.41
N ASP A 137 -6.84 -17.94 6.53
CA ASP A 137 -7.81 -18.30 5.50
C ASP A 137 -8.93 -17.25 5.38
N GLY A 138 -9.98 -17.57 4.62
CA GLY A 138 -11.13 -16.67 4.44
C GLY A 138 -11.95 -16.41 5.72
N GLY A 139 -11.76 -17.22 6.76
CA GLY A 139 -12.38 -17.06 8.08
C GLY A 139 -11.52 -16.25 9.06
N THR A 140 -10.26 -15.95 8.73
CA THR A 140 -9.40 -15.10 9.57
C THR A 140 -9.90 -13.65 9.58
N ALA A 141 -10.18 -13.11 10.76
CA ALA A 141 -10.47 -11.70 10.93
C ALA A 141 -9.18 -10.87 10.81
N ILE A 142 -8.98 -10.25 9.66
CA ILE A 142 -7.81 -9.39 9.41
C ILE A 142 -8.18 -7.94 9.74
N GLU A 143 -7.72 -7.45 10.89
CA GLU A 143 -7.95 -6.06 11.30
C GLU A 143 -6.94 -5.11 10.64
N ARG A 144 -7.45 -4.38 9.64
CA ARG A 144 -6.89 -3.19 8.98
C ARG A 144 -5.37 -3.09 9.01
N ILE A 145 -4.73 -3.87 8.15
CA ILE A 145 -3.30 -3.80 7.90
C ILE A 145 -2.98 -2.55 7.06
N ARG A 146 -2.40 -1.53 7.67
CA ARG A 146 -2.00 -0.26 7.03
C ARG A 146 -0.66 -0.39 6.31
N TRP A 147 0.25 -1.20 6.83
CA TRP A 147 1.62 -1.28 6.37
C TRP A 147 2.00 -2.67 5.89
N GLY A 148 1.60 -3.72 6.63
CA GLY A 148 1.81 -5.13 6.29
C GLY A 148 0.83 -5.69 5.27
N LYS A 149 1.12 -6.87 4.72
CA LYS A 149 0.11 -7.72 4.09
C LYS A 149 0.25 -9.15 4.59
N VAL A 150 -0.86 -9.82 4.83
CA VAL A 150 -0.87 -11.23 5.28
C VAL A 150 -1.45 -12.08 4.18
N TYR A 151 -0.77 -13.19 3.88
CA TYR A 151 -1.19 -14.13 2.84
C TYR A 151 -1.38 -15.52 3.43
N GLY A 152 -2.57 -16.08 3.21
CA GLY A 152 -2.94 -17.43 3.58
C GLY A 152 -2.47 -18.51 2.61
N SER A 153 -2.12 -18.14 1.38
CA SER A 153 -1.79 -19.09 0.32
C SER A 153 -0.64 -18.59 -0.55
N LEU A 154 0.19 -19.53 -1.01
CA LEU A 154 1.29 -19.24 -1.93
C LEU A 154 0.80 -18.65 -3.26
N PRO A 155 -0.33 -19.09 -3.86
CA PRO A 155 -0.91 -18.41 -5.03
C PRO A 155 -1.24 -16.94 -4.79
N ALA A 156 -1.81 -16.59 -3.62
CA ALA A 156 -2.11 -15.20 -3.30
C ALA A 156 -0.83 -14.36 -3.12
N LEU A 157 0.17 -14.91 -2.42
CA LEU A 157 1.48 -14.28 -2.27
C LEU A 157 2.16 -14.07 -3.63
N ALA A 158 2.24 -15.12 -4.45
CA ALA A 158 2.86 -15.10 -5.76
C ALA A 158 2.20 -14.08 -6.70
N ALA A 159 0.85 -14.04 -6.71
CA ALA A 159 0.11 -13.06 -7.49
C ALA A 159 0.49 -11.62 -7.11
N VAL A 160 0.72 -11.33 -5.82
CA VAL A 160 1.15 -10.00 -5.41
C VAL A 160 2.62 -9.75 -5.76
N ILE A 161 3.52 -10.72 -5.60
CA ILE A 161 4.93 -10.58 -6.00
C ILE A 161 5.05 -10.28 -7.49
N SER A 162 4.26 -10.96 -8.33
CA SER A 162 4.29 -10.76 -9.79
C SER A 162 3.69 -9.43 -10.22
N ASN A 163 2.62 -8.96 -9.58
CA ASN A 163 1.83 -7.83 -10.10
C ASN A 163 2.03 -6.51 -9.35
N SER A 164 2.81 -6.49 -8.27
CA SER A 164 3.03 -5.26 -7.50
C SER A 164 3.89 -4.26 -8.27
N THR A 165 3.51 -2.99 -8.16
CA THR A 165 4.27 -1.86 -8.69
C THR A 165 4.81 -1.00 -7.55
N SER A 166 5.97 -0.39 -7.78
CA SER A 166 6.54 0.62 -6.89
C SER A 166 6.40 2.01 -7.53
N ARG A 167 6.18 3.03 -6.72
CA ARG A 167 6.21 4.44 -7.18
C ARG A 167 7.62 4.86 -7.61
N SER A 168 8.64 4.23 -7.05
CA SER A 168 10.05 4.41 -7.38
C SER A 168 10.67 3.03 -7.60
N PRO A 169 10.51 2.45 -8.80
CA PRO A 169 10.93 1.08 -9.05
C PRO A 169 12.45 0.99 -9.25
N LEU A 170 13.07 -0.02 -8.65
CA LEU A 170 14.49 -0.34 -8.81
C LEU A 170 14.70 -1.23 -10.03
N VAL A 171 14.55 -0.64 -11.21
CA VAL A 171 14.72 -1.34 -12.49
C VAL A 171 16.16 -1.21 -12.97
N MET A 172 16.72 -2.31 -13.44
CA MET A 172 18.07 -2.38 -13.99
C MET A 172 18.12 -1.77 -15.40
N SER A 173 19.15 -0.98 -15.69
CA SER A 173 19.37 -0.38 -17.01
C SER A 173 20.18 -1.26 -17.97
N GLU A 174 20.91 -2.26 -17.47
CA GLU A 174 21.83 -3.08 -18.27
C GLU A 174 21.59 -4.58 -18.07
N GLU A 175 21.42 -5.33 -19.17
CA GLU A 175 21.27 -6.79 -19.13
C GLU A 175 22.49 -7.49 -18.50
N GLY A 176 23.70 -6.98 -18.75
CA GLY A 176 24.94 -7.52 -18.18
C GLY A 176 25.13 -7.27 -16.68
N ALA A 177 24.30 -6.42 -16.06
CA ALA A 177 24.40 -6.10 -14.65
C ALA A 177 23.70 -7.12 -13.74
N ARG A 178 22.85 -8.01 -14.28
CA ARG A 178 22.02 -8.95 -13.49
C ARG A 178 22.86 -9.86 -12.61
N LEU A 179 23.88 -10.50 -13.18
CA LEU A 179 24.76 -11.38 -12.41
C LEU A 179 25.55 -10.63 -11.34
N ARG A 180 26.03 -9.41 -11.64
CA ARG A 180 26.76 -8.58 -10.67
C ARG A 180 25.88 -8.21 -9.49
N LEU A 181 24.67 -7.70 -9.76
CA LEU A 181 23.70 -7.35 -8.73
C LEU A 181 23.29 -8.59 -7.91
N ALA A 182 22.97 -9.71 -8.55
CA ALA A 182 22.61 -10.94 -7.85
C ALA A 182 23.76 -11.42 -6.94
N THR A 183 25.01 -11.29 -7.38
CA THR A 183 26.20 -11.64 -6.58
C THR A 183 26.36 -10.70 -5.38
N ALA A 184 26.17 -9.39 -5.58
CA ALA A 184 26.22 -8.41 -4.49
C ALA A 184 25.10 -8.64 -3.46
N LEU A 185 23.88 -8.89 -3.91
CA LEU A 185 22.75 -9.25 -3.04
C LEU A 185 23.01 -10.59 -2.32
N CYS A 186 23.60 -11.58 -2.98
CA CYS A 186 23.98 -12.84 -2.32
C CYS A 186 24.96 -12.62 -1.17
N ALA A 187 26.01 -11.82 -1.40
CA ALA A 187 26.97 -11.46 -0.38
C ALA A 187 26.30 -10.72 0.79
N LEU A 188 25.48 -9.72 0.47
CA LEU A 188 24.77 -8.91 1.46
C LEU A 188 23.81 -9.71 2.34
N PHE A 189 23.05 -10.62 1.73
CA PHE A 189 22.04 -11.44 2.42
C PHE A 189 22.56 -12.77 2.95
N ARG A 190 23.87 -13.04 2.78
CA ARG A 190 24.54 -14.30 3.11
C ARG A 190 23.86 -15.52 2.48
N THR A 191 23.50 -15.41 1.21
CA THR A 191 22.91 -16.48 0.40
C THR A 191 23.89 -16.96 -0.66
N THR A 192 23.55 -18.07 -1.31
CA THR A 192 24.32 -18.66 -2.39
C THR A 192 23.61 -18.45 -3.72
N SER A 193 24.41 -18.38 -4.79
CA SER A 193 23.91 -18.37 -6.16
C SER A 193 24.26 -19.73 -6.82
N PRO A 194 23.28 -20.65 -6.90
CA PRO A 194 23.46 -21.95 -7.55
C PRO A 194 23.93 -21.83 -9.00
N ALA A 195 24.61 -22.86 -9.52
CA ALA A 195 25.19 -22.83 -10.87
C ALA A 195 24.11 -22.64 -11.97
N GLU A 196 22.94 -23.27 -11.80
CA GLU A 196 21.80 -23.10 -12.69
C GLU A 196 21.26 -21.66 -12.71
N VAL A 197 21.20 -21.01 -11.55
CA VAL A 197 20.79 -19.61 -11.43
C VAL A 197 21.82 -18.71 -12.11
N LYS A 198 23.11 -18.95 -11.90
CA LYS A 198 24.19 -18.21 -12.59
C LYS A 198 24.09 -18.38 -14.11
N ALA A 199 23.77 -19.56 -14.61
CA ALA A 199 23.58 -19.80 -16.03
C ALA A 199 22.40 -18.98 -16.59
N LYS A 200 21.26 -18.98 -15.89
CA LYS A 200 20.07 -18.19 -16.26
C LYS A 200 20.33 -16.67 -16.21
N LEU A 201 21.11 -16.19 -15.23
CA LEU A 201 21.48 -14.77 -15.12
C LEU A 201 22.49 -14.31 -16.17
N ARG A 202 23.29 -15.22 -16.74
CA ARG A 202 24.24 -14.93 -17.82
C ARG A 202 23.58 -14.95 -19.20
N GLY A 203 22.49 -15.70 -19.36
CA GLY A 203 21.68 -15.67 -20.57
C GLY A 203 21.05 -14.28 -20.73
N SER A 204 21.25 -13.66 -21.90
CA SER A 204 20.45 -12.49 -22.28
C SER A 204 18.98 -12.94 -22.37
N LEU A 205 18.09 -12.16 -21.77
CA LEU A 205 16.65 -12.30 -22.02
C LEU A 205 16.44 -11.89 -23.48
N VAL A 206 16.43 -12.86 -24.39
CA VAL A 206 16.11 -12.62 -25.79
C VAL A 206 14.66 -12.12 -25.85
N GLY A 207 14.49 -10.80 -26.03
CA GLY A 207 13.19 -10.19 -26.32
C GLY A 207 13.21 -8.71 -26.00
N GLY A 208 12.90 -7.87 -26.99
CA GLY A 208 12.95 -6.39 -26.96
C GLY A 208 11.97 -5.68 -26.00
N ASP A 209 11.76 -6.26 -24.82
CA ASP A 209 10.93 -5.76 -23.73
C ASP A 209 11.73 -4.83 -22.79
N THR A 210 13.06 -4.88 -22.85
CA THR A 210 13.98 -4.00 -22.09
C THR A 210 13.76 -2.52 -22.42
N ASP A 211 13.55 -2.19 -23.69
CA ASP A 211 13.28 -0.81 -24.13
C ASP A 211 11.91 -0.33 -23.64
N PHE A 212 10.92 -1.24 -23.61
CA PHE A 212 9.57 -0.95 -23.11
C PHE A 212 9.53 -0.77 -21.58
N VAL A 213 10.21 -1.64 -20.83
CA VAL A 213 10.30 -1.55 -19.36
C VAL A 213 11.14 -0.35 -18.92
N GLN A 214 12.22 -0.03 -19.64
CA GLN A 214 12.98 1.21 -19.43
C GLN A 214 12.13 2.44 -19.74
N ARG A 215 11.33 2.40 -20.82
CA ARG A 215 10.40 3.48 -21.17
C ARG A 215 9.31 3.65 -20.10
N ILE A 216 8.73 2.55 -19.61
CA ILE A 216 7.75 2.58 -18.52
C ILE A 216 8.37 3.17 -17.24
N SER A 217 9.59 2.76 -16.89
CA SER A 217 10.29 3.26 -15.71
C SER A 217 10.64 4.75 -15.86
N ALA A 218 11.04 5.17 -17.05
CA ALA A 218 11.27 6.58 -17.36
C ALA A 218 9.97 7.40 -17.24
N ILE A 219 8.84 6.88 -17.73
CA ILE A 219 7.52 7.50 -17.59
C ILE A 219 7.14 7.63 -16.11
N HIS A 220 7.32 6.57 -15.31
CA HIS A 220 7.02 6.63 -13.87
C HIS A 220 7.89 7.68 -13.14
N ARG A 221 9.18 7.78 -13.48
CA ARG A 221 10.06 8.85 -12.94
C ARG A 221 9.63 10.24 -13.38
N GLN A 222 9.22 10.41 -14.64
CA GLN A 222 8.69 11.69 -15.15
C GLN A 222 7.40 12.09 -14.43
N ILE A 223 6.50 11.13 -14.19
CA ILE A 223 5.27 11.36 -13.42
C ILE A 223 5.58 11.73 -11.96
N ALA A 224 6.56 11.07 -11.34
CA ALA A 224 6.99 11.42 -9.99
C ALA A 224 7.60 12.83 -9.93
N ALA A 225 8.46 13.19 -10.90
CA ALA A 225 9.03 14.54 -11.01
C ALA A 225 7.95 15.61 -11.21
N LEU A 226 6.96 15.35 -12.08
CA LEU A 226 5.80 16.22 -12.28
C LEU A 226 4.99 16.41 -11.00
N HIS A 227 4.81 15.37 -10.17
CA HIS A 227 4.12 15.52 -8.89
C HIS A 227 4.90 16.38 -7.89
N VAL A 228 6.24 16.32 -7.91
CA VAL A 228 7.08 17.20 -7.08
C VAL A 228 6.97 18.65 -7.57
N GLU A 229 7.09 18.88 -8.88
CA GLU A 229 6.95 20.21 -9.46
C GLU A 229 5.55 20.81 -9.20
N LEU A 230 4.50 19.99 -9.30
CA LEU A 230 3.13 20.42 -8.97
C LEU A 230 3.00 20.75 -7.48
N ALA A 231 3.64 19.99 -6.59
CA ALA A 231 3.66 20.28 -5.17
C ALA A 231 4.40 21.60 -4.88
N ASP A 232 5.54 21.84 -5.53
CA ASP A 232 6.33 23.05 -5.41
C ASP A 232 5.58 24.28 -5.95
N LEU A 233 4.90 24.16 -7.09
CA LEU A 233 4.03 25.21 -7.62
C LEU A 233 2.85 25.50 -6.70
N THR A 234 2.30 24.46 -6.06
CA THR A 234 1.21 24.62 -5.07
C THR A 234 1.71 25.34 -3.82
N LEU A 235 2.93 25.04 -3.36
CA LEU A 235 3.57 25.71 -2.22
C LEU A 235 4.01 27.13 -2.58
N ALA A 236 4.52 27.37 -3.79
CA ALA A 236 4.88 28.70 -4.28
C ALA A 236 3.64 29.59 -4.44
N ALA A 237 2.53 29.04 -4.92
CA ALA A 237 1.23 29.73 -4.96
C ALA A 237 0.68 30.05 -3.56
N GLN A 238 1.10 29.32 -2.52
CA GLN A 238 0.77 29.61 -1.12
C GLN A 238 1.76 30.59 -0.47
N GLY A 239 3.00 30.67 -0.97
CA GLY A 239 4.06 31.56 -0.49
C GLY A 239 4.11 32.94 -1.15
N SER A 240 3.43 33.14 -2.30
CA SER A 240 3.41 34.42 -3.02
C SER A 240 2.42 35.44 -2.45
N VAL A 241 2.36 35.58 -1.12
CA VAL A 241 1.78 36.76 -0.46
C VAL A 241 2.96 37.63 0.00
N SER A 242 3.65 38.23 -0.97
CA SER A 242 4.62 39.30 -0.70
C SER A 242 3.86 40.50 -0.17
N VAL A 243 3.93 40.71 1.15
CA VAL A 243 3.43 41.90 1.84
C VAL A 243 4.31 43.08 1.42
N GLN A 244 3.83 43.85 0.45
CA GLN A 244 4.38 45.17 0.12
C GLN A 244 3.43 46.24 0.70
N PRO A 245 3.90 47.21 1.50
CA PRO A 245 3.04 48.24 2.08
C PRO A 245 2.51 49.16 0.98
N ARG A 246 1.19 49.24 0.86
CA ARG A 246 0.46 49.99 -0.16
C ARG A 246 0.24 51.44 0.26
N ALA A 247 0.67 52.39 -0.57
CA ALA A 247 0.15 53.75 -0.57
C ALA A 247 -1.18 53.82 -1.35
N ALA A 248 -2.05 54.70 -0.87
CA ALA A 248 -3.49 54.78 -1.09
C ALA A 248 -3.94 54.97 -2.55
N ALA A 249 -5.08 54.36 -2.90
CA ALA A 249 -6.20 55.03 -3.57
C ALA A 249 -7.40 54.07 -3.74
N THR A 250 -8.56 54.62 -3.40
CA THR A 250 -9.93 54.09 -3.41
C THR A 250 -10.46 53.79 -4.82
N LYS A 251 -11.14 52.64 -4.99
CA LYS A 251 -12.52 52.53 -5.54
C LYS A 251 -12.96 51.08 -5.78
N THR A 252 -14.21 50.82 -5.36
CA THR A 252 -15.13 49.72 -5.74
C THR A 252 -14.68 48.28 -5.47
N ALA A 253 -15.25 47.70 -4.42
CA ALA A 253 -15.15 46.30 -4.06
C ALA A 253 -16.00 45.41 -5.00
N PRO A 254 -15.42 44.39 -5.64
CA PRO A 254 -16.13 43.14 -5.89
C PRO A 254 -16.14 42.32 -4.60
N ALA A 255 -17.28 41.70 -4.29
CA ALA A 255 -17.42 40.83 -3.13
C ALA A 255 -16.32 39.73 -3.12
N PRO A 256 -15.79 39.35 -1.94
CA PRO A 256 -14.81 38.28 -1.85
C PRO A 256 -15.47 36.98 -2.30
N VAL A 257 -15.07 36.49 -3.47
CA VAL A 257 -15.40 35.11 -3.89
C VAL A 257 -14.67 34.21 -2.91
N SER A 258 -15.41 33.67 -1.96
CA SER A 258 -14.90 32.69 -1.01
C SER A 258 -14.27 31.55 -1.82
N PRO A 259 -13.06 31.07 -1.46
CA PRO A 259 -12.45 29.95 -2.16
C PRO A 259 -13.41 28.77 -2.16
N ALA A 260 -13.74 28.26 -3.35
CA ALA A 260 -14.67 27.15 -3.50
C ALA A 260 -14.15 25.95 -2.69
N LEU A 261 -14.93 25.52 -1.69
CA LEU A 261 -14.59 24.37 -0.86
C LEU A 261 -14.35 23.15 -1.76
N THR A 262 -13.25 22.45 -1.50
CA THR A 262 -12.95 21.17 -2.14
C THR A 262 -14.04 20.13 -1.83
N GLU A 263 -14.16 19.09 -2.66
CA GLU A 263 -15.14 18.00 -2.47
C GLU A 263 -15.04 17.39 -1.06
N HIS A 264 -13.81 17.20 -0.56
CA HIS A 264 -13.55 16.68 0.79
C HIS A 264 -14.03 17.64 1.89
N GLN A 265 -13.74 18.95 1.76
CA GLN A 265 -14.16 19.95 2.75
C GLN A 265 -15.68 20.09 2.80
N ARG A 266 -16.34 20.03 1.63
CA ARG A 266 -17.79 20.09 1.49
C ARG A 266 -18.47 18.84 2.08
N MET A 267 -17.93 17.65 1.80
CA MET A 267 -18.38 16.40 2.40
C MET A 267 -18.24 16.42 3.93
N ASN A 268 -17.11 16.94 4.44
CA ASN A 268 -16.86 17.11 5.86
C ASN A 268 -17.82 18.11 6.52
N ALA A 269 -18.17 19.20 5.85
CA ALA A 269 -19.13 20.17 6.38
C ALA A 269 -20.52 19.52 6.60
N HIS A 270 -21.04 18.77 5.62
CA HIS A 270 -22.35 18.10 5.73
C HIS A 270 -22.39 17.06 6.86
N LEU A 271 -21.31 16.30 7.00
CA LEU A 271 -21.16 15.28 8.05
C LEU A 271 -20.99 15.92 9.43
N ALA A 272 -20.08 16.90 9.58
CA ALA A 272 -19.87 17.61 10.85
C ALA A 272 -21.12 18.32 11.34
N GLN A 273 -21.87 18.97 10.43
CA GLN A 273 -23.14 19.62 10.75
C GLN A 273 -24.19 18.62 11.25
N SER A 274 -24.26 17.43 10.65
CA SER A 274 -25.25 16.41 11.01
C SER A 274 -24.90 15.65 12.29
N PHE A 275 -23.60 15.60 12.63
CA PHE A 275 -23.09 14.98 13.86
C PHE A 275 -23.00 15.93 15.05
N HIS A 276 -23.36 17.20 14.87
CA HIS A 276 -23.38 18.17 15.97
C HIS A 276 -24.38 17.72 17.06
N GLY A 277 -23.86 17.44 18.26
CA GLY A 277 -24.66 17.02 19.42
C GLY A 277 -25.05 15.53 19.46
N VAL A 278 -24.45 14.69 18.62
CA VAL A 278 -24.69 13.23 18.62
C VAL A 278 -23.78 12.55 19.64
N ASN A 279 -24.36 12.05 20.75
CA ASN A 279 -23.59 11.40 21.82
C ASN A 279 -23.96 9.92 21.96
N GLY A 280 -22.96 9.03 21.90
CA GLY A 280 -22.92 7.69 22.53
C GLY A 280 -23.94 6.62 22.08
N ASN A 281 -25.03 7.01 21.41
CA ASN A 281 -26.09 6.13 20.92
C ASN A 281 -25.94 5.81 19.42
N SER A 282 -25.91 4.52 19.07
CA SER A 282 -25.79 4.03 17.69
C SER A 282 -26.96 4.47 16.78
N ASP A 283 -28.17 4.56 17.32
CA ASP A 283 -29.35 4.96 16.55
C ASP A 283 -29.31 6.44 16.21
N ALA A 284 -28.77 7.26 17.13
CA ALA A 284 -28.54 8.68 16.90
C ALA A 284 -27.47 8.89 15.82
N ALA A 285 -26.38 8.10 15.84
CA ALA A 285 -25.36 8.13 14.81
C ALA A 285 -25.88 7.66 13.43
N ALA A 286 -26.73 6.62 13.39
CA ALA A 286 -27.36 6.18 12.15
C ALA A 286 -28.29 7.26 11.56
N LYS A 287 -29.08 7.95 12.40
CA LYS A 287 -29.92 9.08 11.99
C LYS A 287 -29.10 10.27 11.50
N ALA A 288 -27.98 10.57 12.16
CA ALA A 288 -27.05 11.63 11.75
C ALA A 288 -26.41 11.33 10.39
N LEU A 289 -26.00 10.08 10.14
CA LEU A 289 -25.51 9.64 8.83
C LEU A 289 -26.58 9.76 7.76
N ALA A 290 -27.82 9.36 8.05
CA ALA A 290 -28.94 9.49 7.11
C ALA A 290 -29.21 10.96 6.75
N LYS A 291 -29.18 11.84 7.75
CA LYS A 291 -29.32 13.30 7.56
C LYS A 291 -28.17 13.87 6.72
N ALA A 292 -26.93 13.51 7.03
CA ALA A 292 -25.76 13.96 6.27
C ALA A 292 -25.82 13.50 4.82
N TRP A 293 -26.18 12.23 4.59
CA TRP A 293 -26.28 11.68 3.25
C TRP A 293 -27.38 12.36 2.43
N LYS A 294 -28.51 12.72 3.05
CA LYS A 294 -29.56 13.50 2.40
C LYS A 294 -29.09 14.89 1.97
N LEU A 295 -28.26 15.55 2.79
CA LEU A 295 -27.65 16.84 2.44
C LEU A 295 -26.65 16.69 1.29
N VAL A 296 -25.85 15.63 1.30
CA VAL A 296 -24.92 15.29 0.20
C VAL A 296 -25.66 15.02 -1.10
N LEU A 297 -26.79 14.30 -1.05
CA LEU A 297 -27.69 14.06 -2.18
C LEU A 297 -28.39 15.33 -2.69
N ALA A 298 -28.37 16.41 -1.93
CA ALA A 298 -28.97 17.69 -2.31
C ALA A 298 -27.90 18.73 -2.72
N ASP A 299 -26.61 18.40 -2.64
CA ASP A 299 -25.53 19.31 -2.98
C ASP A 299 -25.13 19.17 -4.46
N PRO A 300 -25.49 20.14 -5.33
CA PRO A 300 -25.24 20.04 -6.77
C PRO A 300 -23.75 20.02 -7.10
N LEU A 301 -22.88 20.52 -6.21
CA LEU A 301 -21.43 20.55 -6.41
C LEU A 301 -20.77 19.21 -6.04
N LEU A 302 -21.45 18.35 -5.28
CA LEU A 302 -21.05 16.95 -5.07
C LEU A 302 -21.64 16.00 -6.13
N HIS A 303 -22.69 16.45 -6.83
CA HIS A 303 -23.34 15.74 -7.95
C HIS A 303 -22.65 15.95 -9.29
N GLY A 304 -21.43 16.49 -9.31
CA GLY A 304 -20.69 16.81 -10.54
C GLY A 304 -20.55 15.64 -11.51
N GLU A 305 -19.89 15.86 -12.63
CA GLU A 305 -19.80 14.87 -13.73
C GLU A 305 -19.29 13.49 -13.28
N THR A 306 -18.55 13.42 -12.17
CA THR A 306 -17.98 12.17 -11.63
C THR A 306 -18.92 11.39 -10.71
N GLY A 307 -20.08 11.93 -10.34
CA GLY A 307 -20.99 11.35 -9.34
C GLY A 307 -20.45 11.44 -7.91
N ILE A 308 -21.32 11.13 -6.94
CA ILE A 308 -21.02 11.24 -5.51
C ILE A 308 -20.12 10.09 -5.08
N SER A 309 -18.97 10.40 -4.48
CA SER A 309 -18.05 9.39 -3.96
C SER A 309 -18.53 8.80 -2.63
N VAL A 310 -18.96 7.54 -2.66
CA VAL A 310 -19.33 6.76 -1.46
C VAL A 310 -18.09 6.49 -0.61
N SER A 311 -16.92 6.32 -1.25
CA SER A 311 -15.65 6.14 -0.54
C SER A 311 -15.25 7.39 0.24
N LEU A 312 -15.46 8.58 -0.33
CA LEU A 312 -15.21 9.85 0.35
C LEU A 312 -16.16 10.07 1.52
N PHE A 313 -17.47 9.81 1.32
CA PHE A 313 -18.44 9.86 2.42
C PHE A 313 -18.03 8.89 3.55
N GLY A 314 -17.56 7.69 3.20
CA GLY A 314 -17.03 6.73 4.16
C GLY A 314 -15.77 7.19 4.88
N SER A 315 -14.80 7.77 4.17
CA SER A 315 -13.54 8.23 4.78
C SER A 315 -13.75 9.38 5.75
N VAL A 316 -14.70 10.27 5.46
CA VAL A 316 -15.05 11.41 6.32
C VAL A 316 -16.00 11.01 7.45
N GLY A 317 -16.93 10.07 7.22
CA GLY A 317 -17.87 9.60 8.23
C GLY A 317 -17.27 8.62 9.23
N THR A 318 -16.25 7.86 8.84
CA THR A 318 -15.63 6.84 9.73
C THR A 318 -15.06 7.44 11.02
N PRO A 319 -14.27 8.53 11.00
CA PRO A 319 -13.77 9.17 12.22
C PRO A 319 -14.87 9.54 13.22
N LEU A 320 -16.01 10.05 12.74
CA LEU A 320 -17.13 10.51 13.56
C LEU A 320 -17.84 9.36 14.30
N VAL A 321 -17.78 8.16 13.74
CA VAL A 321 -18.46 6.97 14.28
C VAL A 321 -17.51 6.07 15.06
N LYS A 322 -16.22 6.06 14.68
CA LYS A 322 -15.22 5.14 15.22
C LYS A 322 -14.99 5.32 16.72
N GLN A 323 -15.06 6.56 17.21
CA GLN A 323 -14.78 6.89 18.60
C GLN A 323 -15.80 6.29 19.59
N HIS A 324 -17.07 6.16 19.19
CA HIS A 324 -18.15 5.76 20.10
C HIS A 324 -18.94 4.52 19.68
N HIS A 325 -18.87 4.10 18.41
CA HIS A 325 -19.75 3.05 17.87
C HIS A 325 -19.01 1.98 17.04
N GLY A 326 -17.69 2.09 16.92
CA GLY A 326 -16.85 1.11 16.23
C GLY A 326 -16.70 1.37 14.73
N SER A 327 -17.59 0.84 13.90
CA SER A 327 -17.47 0.93 12.44
C SER A 327 -18.78 1.36 11.76
N LEU A 328 -18.67 2.01 10.59
CA LEU A 328 -19.85 2.39 9.79
C LEU A 328 -20.75 1.18 9.48
N PRO A 329 -20.24 0.01 9.05
CA PRO A 329 -21.11 -1.15 8.83
C PRO A 329 -21.84 -1.63 10.08
N LYS A 330 -21.22 -1.50 11.27
CA LYS A 330 -21.85 -1.88 12.55
C LYS A 330 -23.01 -0.94 12.90
N VAL A 331 -22.85 0.36 12.68
CA VAL A 331 -23.92 1.35 12.92
C VAL A 331 -25.03 1.28 11.87
N LEU A 332 -24.67 1.00 10.63
CA LEU A 332 -25.62 0.97 9.50
C LEU A 332 -26.29 -0.41 9.32
N GLY A 333 -25.78 -1.46 9.99
CA GLY A 333 -26.24 -2.85 9.86
C GLY A 333 -25.95 -3.49 8.49
N MET A 334 -25.19 -2.83 7.60
CA MET A 334 -24.91 -3.29 6.25
C MET A 334 -23.72 -2.56 5.61
N PRO A 335 -23.17 -3.04 4.48
CA PRO A 335 -22.09 -2.34 3.77
C PRO A 335 -22.49 -0.92 3.34
N LEU A 336 -21.58 0.05 3.54
CA LEU A 336 -21.83 1.47 3.30
C LEU A 336 -22.41 1.76 1.90
N ARG A 337 -21.85 1.16 0.86
CA ARG A 337 -22.33 1.33 -0.52
C ARG A 337 -23.77 0.87 -0.69
N LYS A 338 -24.12 -0.31 -0.14
CA LYS A 338 -25.49 -0.84 -0.16
C LYS A 338 -26.44 0.10 0.59
N TRP A 339 -26.01 0.63 1.73
CA TRP A 339 -26.77 1.59 2.51
C TRP A 339 -26.98 2.92 1.76
N CYS A 340 -25.93 3.51 1.18
CA CYS A 340 -26.01 4.75 0.40
C CYS A 340 -26.97 4.65 -0.80
N VAL A 341 -26.93 3.52 -1.53
CA VAL A 341 -27.86 3.23 -2.64
C VAL A 341 -29.29 3.09 -2.14
N MET A 342 -29.50 2.40 -1.02
CA MET A 342 -30.82 2.25 -0.40
C MET A 342 -31.39 3.60 0.04
N GLN A 343 -30.58 4.46 0.67
CA GLN A 343 -31.00 5.80 1.10
C GLN A 343 -31.31 6.72 -0.10
N ALA A 344 -30.53 6.64 -1.18
CA ALA A 344 -30.82 7.38 -2.41
C ALA A 344 -32.16 6.95 -3.03
N ARG A 345 -32.45 5.64 -3.07
CA ARG A 345 -33.76 5.12 -3.52
C ARG A 345 -34.90 5.56 -2.62
N ALA A 346 -34.69 5.54 -1.30
CA ALA A 346 -35.68 6.01 -0.32
C ALA A 346 -35.96 7.53 -0.46
N ALA A 347 -34.98 8.30 -0.95
CA ALA A 347 -35.14 9.71 -1.31
C ALA A 347 -35.80 9.93 -2.68
N GLY A 348 -36.28 8.87 -3.35
CA GLY A 348 -36.92 8.94 -4.66
C GLY A 348 -35.96 9.02 -5.84
N MET A 349 -34.65 8.92 -5.63
CA MET A 349 -33.64 9.03 -6.68
C MET A 349 -33.31 7.67 -7.30
N LYS A 350 -32.84 7.69 -8.55
CA LYS A 350 -32.37 6.49 -9.26
C LYS A 350 -30.84 6.42 -9.25
N PRO A 351 -30.21 5.73 -8.28
CA PRO A 351 -28.75 5.58 -8.26
C PRO A 351 -28.28 4.64 -9.38
N LEU A 352 -27.28 5.10 -10.13
CA LEU A 352 -26.57 4.37 -11.18
C LEU A 352 -25.08 4.35 -10.87
N ASP A 353 -24.41 3.28 -11.26
CA ASP A 353 -22.96 3.18 -11.15
C ASP A 353 -22.26 4.01 -12.22
N VAL A 354 -21.13 4.62 -11.85
CA VAL A 354 -20.31 5.41 -12.78
C VAL A 354 -19.29 4.48 -13.45
N PRO A 355 -19.30 4.34 -14.80
CA PRO A 355 -18.31 3.53 -15.51
C PRO A 355 -16.88 3.95 -15.18
N GLY A 356 -16.01 2.98 -14.87
CA GLY A 356 -14.62 3.23 -14.47
C GLY A 356 -14.42 3.80 -13.06
N LYS A 357 -15.49 4.08 -12.30
CA LYS A 357 -15.42 4.58 -10.91
C LYS A 357 -16.41 3.82 -10.01
N PRO A 358 -16.11 2.57 -9.61
CA PRO A 358 -17.04 1.71 -8.87
C PRO A 358 -17.42 2.23 -7.47
N SER A 359 -16.65 3.19 -6.96
CA SER A 359 -16.88 3.87 -5.68
C SER A 359 -17.84 5.07 -5.76
N ASN A 360 -18.25 5.46 -6.97
CA ASN A 360 -19.10 6.63 -7.19
C ASN A 360 -20.50 6.20 -7.63
N ILE A 361 -21.51 6.91 -7.13
CA ILE A 361 -22.89 6.75 -7.59
C ILE A 361 -23.37 8.06 -8.23
N ARG A 362 -24.06 7.94 -9.35
CA ARG A 362 -24.79 9.05 -9.96
C ARG A 362 -26.26 8.89 -9.63
N VAL A 363 -26.86 9.92 -9.06
CA VAL A 363 -28.30 9.93 -8.74
C VAL A 363 -29.02 10.81 -9.76
N ARG A 364 -30.15 10.32 -10.26
CA ARG A 364 -31.04 11.02 -11.18
C ARG A 364 -32.43 11.14 -10.59
#